data_AF-A0A226EDI2-F1
#
_entry.id   AF-A0A226EDI2-F1
#
_cell.length_a   1.000
_cell.length_b   1.000
_cell.length_c   1.000
_cell.angle_alpha   90.00
_cell.angle_beta   90.00
_cell.angle_gamma   90.00
#
_symmetry.space_group_name_H-M   'P 1'
#
loop_
_entity.id
_entity.type
_entity.pdbx_description
1 polymer ?
#
loop_
_entity_poly.entity_id
_entity_poly.type
_entity_poly.pdbx_seq_one_letter_code
_entity_poly.pdbx_strand_id
1 'polypeptide(L)'
;MSSVGKLGRPSASTLKPHSARKSMKDQKNQPGGSGGSKVQIKTPNESKTNLCGKVITIPPELPDILKMYAKGAMRTQPPDLLRWSGAYFRAMANGETLPTKEKVEYPVRQSKDGLSPGILRVIDNQLGSQSGMQAETAIVFKRWRGFGLSVDSFNEILARAGMSSEAKMVDWDKLIAVMASTIGQNLTDTMAILCEILTSQPDGSEPRMKYSVWLSMYSFLGTQILRVVTTESFQAVDTCLSPIAKDNGGLIGPKDWTSAACRLE
;
A
#
# COMPACT_ATOMS: atom_id res chain seq x y z
N MET A 1 64.10 15.94 20.27
CA MET A 1 64.37 17.06 19.34
C MET A 1 63.10 17.23 18.52
N SER A 2 62.18 18.10 18.96
CA SER A 2 61.97 19.47 18.46
C SER A 2 61.30 19.44 17.08
N SER A 3 60.22 20.16 16.74
CA SER A 3 59.55 21.29 17.38
C SER A 3 58.16 21.47 16.77
N VAL A 4 57.32 22.17 17.52
CA VAL A 4 55.97 22.66 17.26
C VAL A 4 55.91 23.69 16.12
N GLY A 5 54.80 23.74 15.39
CA GLY A 5 54.41 24.88 14.53
C GLY A 5 52.90 24.86 14.23
N LYS A 6 52.23 25.99 14.47
CA LYS A 6 50.79 26.17 14.73
C LYS A 6 50.15 27.07 13.65
N LEU A 7 48.81 26.99 13.56
CA LEU A 7 47.83 28.01 13.13
C LEU A 7 47.48 28.20 11.63
N GLY A 8 46.17 28.24 11.38
CA GLY A 8 45.58 28.84 10.18
C GLY A 8 44.13 28.41 9.89
N ARG A 9 43.15 28.91 10.65
CA ARG A 9 41.72 28.94 10.22
C ARG A 9 41.57 29.94 9.06
N PRO A 10 40.55 29.76 8.19
CA PRO A 10 39.60 30.86 8.05
C PRO A 10 38.12 30.44 8.06
N SER A 11 37.30 31.44 8.38
CA SER A 11 35.85 31.45 8.61
C SER A 11 34.98 31.33 7.36
N ALA A 12 33.75 30.92 7.66
CA ALA A 12 32.47 31.12 7.00
C ALA A 12 32.32 32.26 5.96
N SER A 13 31.62 31.93 4.87
CA SER A 13 30.83 32.82 4.01
C SER A 13 29.55 32.06 3.59
N THR A 14 28.43 32.22 4.28
CA THR A 14 27.36 33.22 4.02
C THR A 14 26.88 33.22 2.56
N LEU A 15 25.98 32.32 2.20
CA LEU A 15 25.06 32.47 1.06
C LEU A 15 23.87 33.32 1.50
N LYS A 16 23.75 34.52 0.93
CA LYS A 16 22.60 35.43 1.09
C LYS A 16 21.52 35.17 0.02
N PRO A 17 20.28 35.58 0.29
CA PRO A 17 19.08 35.17 -0.45
C PRO A 17 18.77 36.07 -1.65
N HIS A 18 18.15 35.49 -2.68
CA HIS A 18 17.52 36.26 -3.76
C HIS A 18 16.14 36.76 -3.31
N SER A 19 16.05 38.08 -3.12
CA SER A 19 14.79 38.84 -3.08
C SER A 19 14.86 39.88 -4.20
N ALA A 20 13.89 39.90 -5.10
CA ALA A 20 13.64 41.01 -5.99
C ALA A 20 12.13 41.22 -6.11
N ARG A 21 11.65 42.24 -5.39
CA ARG A 21 10.30 42.80 -5.42
C ARG A 21 10.42 44.25 -5.89
N LYS A 22 9.68 44.63 -6.92
CA LYS A 22 9.22 46.01 -7.29
C LYS A 22 8.06 45.77 -8.27
N SER A 23 6.78 45.88 -7.92
CA SER A 23 5.98 47.06 -7.54
C SER A 23 6.11 48.21 -8.53
N MET A 24 5.03 48.53 -9.28
CA MET A 24 4.05 49.59 -8.97
C MET A 24 3.31 50.04 -10.25
N LYS A 25 1.97 49.96 -10.31
CA LYS A 25 1.05 51.13 -10.39
C LYS A 25 -0.37 50.76 -10.83
N ASP A 26 -1.27 51.56 -10.27
CA ASP A 26 -2.72 51.51 -10.22
C ASP A 26 -3.44 51.75 -11.56
N GLN A 27 -4.62 51.14 -11.72
CA GLN A 27 -5.81 51.87 -12.17
C GLN A 27 -7.11 51.18 -11.73
N LYS A 28 -8.09 52.03 -11.46
CA LYS A 28 -9.29 51.86 -10.63
C LYS A 28 -10.53 51.89 -11.53
N ASN A 29 -11.44 50.90 -11.46
CA ASN A 29 -12.89 51.13 -11.37
C ASN A 29 -13.73 49.83 -11.25
N GLN A 30 -14.74 49.89 -10.38
CA GLN A 30 -15.84 48.95 -10.10
C GLN A 30 -17.11 49.30 -10.93
N PRO A 31 -18.30 48.67 -10.77
CA PRO A 31 -18.67 47.31 -10.30
C PRO A 31 -19.69 46.59 -11.23
N GLY A 32 -19.88 45.29 -11.05
CA GLY A 32 -21.05 44.55 -11.58
C GLY A 32 -21.31 43.31 -10.74
N GLY A 33 -22.39 43.32 -9.96
CA GLY A 33 -22.76 42.26 -9.04
C GLY A 33 -23.63 41.17 -9.67
N SER A 34 -23.53 39.97 -9.10
CA SER A 34 -24.56 38.92 -8.96
C SER A 34 -23.80 37.71 -8.39
N GLY A 35 -23.97 37.34 -7.13
CA GLY A 35 -25.18 36.66 -6.66
C GLY A 35 -24.89 35.16 -6.58
N GLY A 36 -24.01 34.75 -5.67
CA GLY A 36 -23.67 33.34 -5.44
C GLY A 36 -23.35 33.13 -3.97
N SER A 37 -24.33 32.66 -3.20
CA SER A 37 -24.25 32.39 -1.77
C SER A 37 -23.06 31.47 -1.45
N LYS A 38 -22.00 32.02 -0.85
CA LYS A 38 -21.02 31.24 -0.11
C LYS A 38 -21.73 30.62 1.09
N VAL A 39 -22.01 29.33 1.02
CA VAL A 39 -22.29 28.52 2.21
C VAL A 39 -21.01 28.49 3.03
N GLN A 40 -20.91 29.41 4.00
CA GLN A 40 -19.96 29.26 5.08
C GLN A 40 -20.41 28.05 5.90
N ILE A 41 -19.68 26.94 5.78
CA ILE A 41 -19.75 25.86 6.76
C ILE A 41 -19.15 26.44 8.05
N LYS A 42 -20.01 27.01 8.89
CA LYS A 42 -19.68 27.29 10.28
C LYS A 42 -19.38 25.94 10.93
N THR A 43 -18.15 25.75 11.37
CA THR A 43 -17.80 24.69 12.32
C THR A 43 -18.76 24.77 13.50
N PRO A 44 -19.55 23.73 13.82
CA PRO A 44 -20.40 23.75 14.99
C PRO A 44 -19.51 23.81 16.22
N ASN A 45 -19.73 24.86 17.00
CA ASN A 45 -19.27 25.06 18.36
C ASN A 45 -19.30 23.79 19.19
N GLU A 46 -18.29 23.67 20.04
CA GLU A 46 -18.24 22.89 21.28
C GLU A 46 -19.56 22.18 21.64
N SER A 47 -19.60 20.87 21.41
CA SER A 47 -20.65 20.00 21.95
C SER A 47 -20.51 19.90 23.47
N LYS A 48 -20.84 20.97 24.20
CA LYS A 48 -21.03 20.95 25.66
C LYS A 48 -22.43 20.41 25.94
N THR A 49 -22.57 19.09 25.95
CA THR A 49 -23.76 18.43 26.48
C THR A 49 -23.64 18.35 28.00
N ASN A 50 -24.44 19.14 28.72
CA ASN A 50 -24.53 19.09 30.18
C ASN A 50 -25.30 17.81 30.60
N LEU A 51 -24.63 16.67 30.56
CA LEU A 51 -25.12 15.44 31.18
C LEU A 51 -24.61 15.40 32.63
N CYS A 52 -25.52 15.64 33.58
CA CYS A 52 -25.31 15.46 35.02
C CYS A 52 -24.33 16.44 35.70
N GLY A 53 -24.62 17.76 35.66
CA GLY A 53 -24.04 18.77 36.57
C GLY A 53 -22.51 18.95 36.55
N LYS A 54 -21.79 18.20 35.71
CA LYS A 54 -20.36 18.26 35.49
C LYS A 54 -20.12 18.53 34.02
N VAL A 55 -19.29 19.53 33.73
CA VAL A 55 -18.83 19.81 32.36
C VAL A 55 -17.86 18.70 31.97
N ILE A 56 -18.33 17.75 31.16
CA ILE A 56 -17.45 16.74 30.55
C ILE A 56 -16.64 17.47 29.48
N THR A 57 -15.33 17.62 29.73
CA THR A 57 -14.42 18.21 28.75
C THR A 57 -13.98 17.12 27.80
N ILE A 58 -14.44 17.20 26.54
CA ILE A 58 -14.04 16.26 25.48
C ILE A 58 -12.68 16.72 24.94
N PRO A 59 -11.65 15.85 24.90
CA PRO A 59 -10.38 16.19 24.27
C PRO A 59 -10.57 16.60 22.80
N PRO A 60 -9.94 17.68 22.33
CA PRO A 60 -10.20 18.23 20.99
C PRO A 60 -9.83 17.28 19.85
N GLU A 61 -8.90 16.36 20.06
CA GLU A 61 -8.45 15.38 19.06
C GLU A 61 -9.35 14.14 18.96
N LEU A 62 -10.11 13.84 20.01
CA LEU A 62 -10.91 12.62 20.09
C LEU A 62 -11.93 12.47 18.95
N PRO A 63 -12.70 13.51 18.57
CA PRO A 63 -13.64 13.41 17.45
C PRO A 63 -12.98 13.03 16.13
N ASP A 64 -11.80 13.58 15.84
CA ASP A 64 -11.08 13.30 14.60
C ASP A 64 -10.48 11.89 14.58
N ILE A 65 -9.95 11.42 15.72
CA ILE A 65 -9.48 10.03 15.89
C ILE A 65 -10.63 9.05 15.61
N LEU A 66 -11.80 9.26 16.23
CA LEU A 66 -12.95 8.39 16.06
C LEU A 66 -13.51 8.43 14.63
N LYS A 67 -13.50 9.60 13.98
CA LYS A 67 -13.87 9.77 12.58
C LYS A 67 -12.95 8.99 11.65
N MET A 68 -11.64 9.09 11.85
CA MET A 68 -10.65 8.36 11.06
C MET A 68 -10.73 6.85 11.29
N TYR A 69 -10.95 6.42 12.52
CA TYR A 69 -11.21 5.03 12.87
C TYR A 69 -12.45 4.50 12.15
N ALA A 70 -13.59 5.19 12.24
CA ALA A 70 -14.84 4.77 11.60
C ALA A 70 -14.69 4.70 10.07
N LYS A 71 -14.04 5.71 9.47
CA LYS A 71 -13.71 5.72 8.04
C LYS A 71 -12.83 4.52 7.65
N GLY A 72 -11.86 4.17 8.49
CA GLY A 72 -11.00 3.01 8.27
C GLY A 72 -11.75 1.70 8.35
N ALA A 73 -12.60 1.53 9.36
CA ALA A 73 -13.43 0.33 9.54
C ALA A 73 -14.36 0.12 8.34
N MET A 74 -15.03 1.19 7.88
CA MET A 74 -15.92 1.13 6.72
C MET A 74 -15.20 0.75 5.42
N ARG A 75 -13.95 1.21 5.24
CA ARG A 75 -13.15 0.89 4.05
C ARG A 75 -12.62 -0.53 4.08
N THR A 76 -12.10 -0.95 5.24
CA THR A 76 -11.48 -2.27 5.39
C THR A 76 -12.51 -3.38 5.44
N GLN A 77 -13.69 -3.13 6.00
CA GLN A 77 -14.73 -4.13 6.24
C GLN A 77 -14.17 -5.40 6.93
N PRO A 78 -13.50 -5.27 8.09
CA PRO A 78 -12.86 -6.41 8.73
C PRO A 78 -13.91 -7.43 9.22
N PRO A 79 -13.65 -8.74 9.11
CA PRO A 79 -14.55 -9.78 9.62
C PRO A 79 -14.65 -9.76 11.15
N ASP A 80 -13.57 -9.42 11.84
CA ASP A 80 -13.52 -9.23 13.31
C ASP A 80 -13.17 -7.77 13.62
N LEU A 81 -14.20 -6.96 13.87
CA LEU A 81 -14.03 -5.53 14.15
C LEU A 81 -13.19 -5.32 15.41
N LEU A 82 -13.41 -6.06 16.49
CA LEU A 82 -12.72 -5.84 17.76
C LEU A 82 -11.22 -6.09 17.64
N ARG A 83 -10.84 -7.19 16.97
CA ARG A 83 -9.44 -7.50 16.72
C ARG A 83 -8.79 -6.47 15.80
N TRP A 84 -9.51 -6.05 14.77
CA TRP A 84 -9.06 -4.99 13.88
C TRP A 84 -8.87 -3.66 14.62
N SER A 85 -9.78 -3.27 15.51
CA SER A 85 -9.65 -2.05 16.35
C SER A 85 -8.38 -2.11 17.19
N GLY A 86 -8.10 -3.27 17.80
CA GLY A 86 -6.87 -3.48 18.57
C GLY A 86 -5.61 -3.34 17.72
N ALA A 87 -5.62 -3.86 16.50
CA ALA A 87 -4.52 -3.68 15.55
C ALA A 87 -4.38 -2.20 15.10
N TYR A 88 -5.51 -1.53 14.83
CA TYR A 88 -5.57 -0.15 14.39
C TYR A 88 -4.99 0.82 15.41
N PHE A 89 -5.47 0.79 16.66
CA PHE A 89 -4.98 1.70 17.69
C PHE A 89 -3.54 1.39 18.11
N ARG A 90 -3.11 0.12 18.05
CA ARG A 90 -1.71 -0.25 18.28
C ARG A 90 -0.80 0.30 17.19
N ALA A 91 -1.19 0.18 15.93
CA ALA A 91 -0.43 0.76 14.82
C ALA A 91 -0.35 2.29 14.95
N MET A 92 -1.47 2.95 15.29
CA MET A 92 -1.53 4.39 15.54
C MET A 92 -0.60 4.82 16.68
N ALA A 93 -0.63 4.11 17.82
CA ALA A 93 0.23 4.41 18.97
C ALA A 93 1.72 4.24 18.66
N ASN A 94 2.07 3.29 17.79
CA ASN A 94 3.45 3.03 17.38
C ASN A 94 3.92 3.91 16.20
N GLY A 95 3.05 4.74 15.62
CA GLY A 95 3.37 5.50 14.39
C GLY A 95 3.56 4.62 13.15
N GLU A 96 3.00 3.40 13.16
CA GLU A 96 3.04 2.46 12.04
C GLU A 96 1.94 2.77 11.01
N THR A 97 2.10 2.28 9.78
CA THR A 97 1.05 2.32 8.76
C THR A 97 -0.22 1.64 9.29
N LEU A 98 -1.35 2.36 9.23
CA LEU A 98 -2.63 1.86 9.76
C LEU A 98 -3.17 0.69 8.93
N PRO A 99 -3.87 -0.30 9.53
CA PRO A 99 -4.47 -1.44 8.83
C PRO A 99 -5.75 -1.02 8.09
N THR A 100 -5.69 0.05 7.30
CA THR A 100 -6.84 0.65 6.63
C THR A 100 -6.66 0.61 5.13
N LYS A 101 -7.65 0.09 4.40
CA LYS A 101 -7.67 0.21 2.93
C LYS A 101 -7.78 1.68 2.53
N GLU A 102 -7.09 2.08 1.46
CA GLU A 102 -7.18 3.44 0.92
C GLU A 102 -8.57 3.71 0.32
N LYS A 103 -9.13 2.68 -0.35
CA LYS A 103 -10.43 2.68 -1.03
C LYS A 103 -11.25 1.44 -0.66
N VAL A 104 -12.58 1.55 -0.71
CA VAL A 104 -13.50 0.42 -0.69
C VAL A 104 -13.40 -0.34 -2.02
N GLU A 105 -13.25 -1.65 -1.95
CA GLU A 105 -13.19 -2.51 -3.13
C GLU A 105 -14.59 -2.92 -3.57
N TYR A 106 -14.87 -2.84 -4.87
CA TYR A 106 -16.13 -3.30 -5.44
C TYR A 106 -15.94 -3.74 -6.89
N PRO A 107 -16.32 -4.98 -7.26
CA PRO A 107 -16.78 -6.07 -6.38
C PRO A 107 -15.65 -6.58 -5.46
N VAL A 108 -16.02 -7.13 -4.31
CA VAL A 108 -15.04 -7.72 -3.39
C VAL A 108 -14.62 -9.09 -3.91
N ARG A 109 -13.43 -9.17 -4.54
CA ARG A 109 -12.74 -10.44 -4.77
C ARG A 109 -12.12 -10.88 -3.46
N GLN A 110 -12.46 -12.07 -2.99
CA GLN A 110 -11.92 -12.60 -1.75
C GLN A 110 -11.71 -14.10 -1.81
N SER A 111 -10.67 -14.58 -1.12
CA SER A 111 -10.49 -16.00 -0.86
C SER A 111 -11.61 -16.53 0.05
N LYS A 112 -11.63 -17.85 0.27
CA LYS A 112 -12.57 -18.51 1.19
C LYS A 112 -12.51 -17.95 2.62
N ASP A 113 -11.35 -17.43 3.02
CA ASP A 113 -11.10 -16.91 4.37
C ASP A 113 -11.30 -15.40 4.49
N GLY A 114 -11.79 -14.74 3.44
CA GLY A 114 -12.02 -13.29 3.41
C GLY A 114 -10.78 -12.46 3.08
N LEU A 115 -9.68 -13.08 2.64
CA LEU A 115 -8.52 -12.33 2.14
C LEU A 115 -8.87 -11.67 0.80
N SER A 116 -8.78 -10.35 0.73
CA SER A 116 -9.01 -9.55 -0.49
C SER A 116 -7.72 -8.89 -0.97
N PRO A 117 -7.59 -8.52 -2.26
CA PRO A 117 -6.42 -7.83 -2.78
C PRO A 117 -6.05 -6.58 -1.96
N GLY A 118 -7.04 -5.81 -1.52
CA GLY A 118 -6.85 -4.61 -0.74
C GLY A 118 -6.40 -4.88 0.68
N ILE A 119 -6.82 -5.99 1.31
CA ILE A 119 -6.23 -6.41 2.59
C ILE A 119 -4.76 -6.77 2.37
N LEU A 120 -4.47 -7.54 1.32
CA LEU A 120 -3.12 -7.99 1.00
C LEU A 120 -2.17 -6.83 0.67
N ARG A 121 -2.66 -5.81 -0.05
CA ARG A 121 -1.94 -4.55 -0.29
C ARG A 121 -1.66 -3.77 0.98
N VAL A 122 -2.60 -3.71 1.92
CA VAL A 122 -2.35 -3.07 3.22
C VAL A 122 -1.30 -3.83 4.02
N ILE A 123 -1.32 -5.18 3.99
CA ILE A 123 -0.27 -5.99 4.63
C ILE A 123 1.10 -5.69 4.01
N ASP A 124 1.20 -5.66 2.67
CA ASP A 124 2.44 -5.31 1.96
C ASP A 124 2.96 -3.91 2.35
N ASN A 125 2.09 -2.91 2.34
CA ASN A 125 2.42 -1.54 2.76
C ASN A 125 2.87 -1.46 4.23
N GLN A 126 2.30 -2.28 5.11
CA GLN A 126 2.68 -2.35 6.53
C GLN A 126 4.03 -3.03 6.77
N LEU A 127 4.50 -3.84 5.82
CA LEU A 127 5.82 -4.46 5.85
C LEU A 127 6.89 -3.61 5.16
N GLY A 128 6.49 -2.56 4.45
CA GLY A 128 7.39 -1.57 3.84
C GLY A 128 7.55 -1.65 2.32
N SER A 129 6.67 -2.39 1.62
CA SER A 129 6.60 -2.50 0.15
C SER A 129 7.96 -2.53 -0.56
N GLN A 130 8.73 -3.61 -0.39
CA GLN A 130 9.99 -3.82 -1.11
C GLN A 130 10.07 -5.24 -1.68
N SER A 131 10.28 -5.33 -2.99
CA SER A 131 10.56 -6.61 -3.69
C SER A 131 11.91 -7.18 -3.27
N GLY A 132 12.01 -8.50 -3.09
CA GLY A 132 13.22 -9.21 -2.67
C GLY A 132 13.44 -9.22 -1.16
N MET A 133 12.42 -8.89 -0.36
CA MET A 133 12.52 -8.78 1.08
C MET A 133 12.32 -10.13 1.78
N GLN A 134 13.16 -10.39 2.78
CA GLN A 134 12.89 -11.36 3.83
C GLN A 134 12.06 -10.67 4.91
N ALA A 135 10.85 -11.17 5.16
CA ALA A 135 9.99 -10.66 6.22
C ALA A 135 10.05 -11.57 7.44
N GLU A 136 10.05 -11.00 8.64
CA GLU A 136 9.95 -11.81 9.86
C GLU A 136 8.56 -12.45 9.95
N THR A 137 8.51 -13.77 10.03
CA THR A 137 7.26 -14.55 10.01
C THR A 137 6.29 -14.11 11.10
N ALA A 138 6.81 -13.79 12.28
CA ALA A 138 6.02 -13.31 13.41
C ALA A 138 5.34 -11.95 13.12
N ILE A 139 6.01 -11.06 12.37
CA ILE A 139 5.44 -9.77 11.97
C ILE A 139 4.33 -9.99 10.95
N VAL A 140 4.59 -10.79 9.92
CA VAL A 140 3.58 -11.13 8.90
C VAL A 140 2.34 -11.73 9.54
N PHE A 141 2.53 -12.73 10.42
CA PHE A 141 1.44 -13.39 11.13
C PHE A 141 0.65 -12.42 12.03
N LYS A 142 1.34 -11.50 12.72
CA LYS A 142 0.69 -10.47 13.54
C LYS A 142 -0.19 -9.56 12.69
N ARG A 143 0.26 -9.15 11.49
CA ARG A 143 -0.56 -8.34 10.56
C ARG A 143 -1.76 -9.13 10.05
N TRP A 144 -1.53 -10.36 9.59
CA TRP A 144 -2.57 -11.29 9.17
C TRP A 144 -3.68 -11.45 10.22
N ARG A 145 -3.29 -11.77 11.45
CA ARG A 145 -4.23 -11.88 12.58
C ARG A 145 -4.95 -10.57 12.88
N GLY A 146 -4.30 -9.42 12.69
CA GLY A 146 -4.91 -8.10 12.87
C GLY A 146 -6.14 -7.87 11.99
N PHE A 147 -6.20 -8.51 10.83
CA PHE A 147 -7.38 -8.47 9.94
C PHE A 147 -8.45 -9.51 10.28
N GLY A 148 -8.28 -10.28 11.37
CA GLY A 148 -9.25 -11.32 11.74
C GLY A 148 -9.16 -12.58 10.89
N LEU A 149 -8.11 -12.72 10.07
CA LEU A 149 -7.92 -13.88 9.21
C LEU A 149 -7.51 -15.13 10.02
N SER A 150 -7.86 -16.30 9.48
CA SER A 150 -7.70 -17.61 10.11
C SER A 150 -6.22 -18.02 10.25
N VAL A 151 -5.86 -18.67 11.37
CA VAL A 151 -4.48 -19.17 11.60
C VAL A 151 -4.19 -20.36 10.69
N ASP A 152 -5.17 -21.24 10.53
CA ASP A 152 -5.02 -22.46 9.75
C ASP A 152 -4.73 -22.13 8.29
N SER A 153 -5.47 -21.16 7.74
CA SER A 153 -5.25 -20.66 6.37
C SER A 153 -3.86 -20.06 6.18
N PHE A 154 -3.33 -19.36 7.19
CA PHE A 154 -1.97 -18.82 7.12
C PHE A 154 -0.94 -19.95 7.07
N ASN A 155 -1.11 -20.99 7.89
CA ASN A 155 -0.22 -22.14 7.92
C ASN A 155 -0.30 -22.95 6.62
N GLU A 156 -1.49 -23.13 6.05
CA GLU A 156 -1.69 -23.76 4.74
C GLU A 156 -0.98 -22.97 3.63
N ILE A 157 -1.08 -21.64 3.65
CA ILE A 157 -0.40 -20.76 2.69
C ILE A 157 1.12 -20.88 2.83
N LEU A 158 1.66 -20.89 4.05
CA LEU A 158 3.09 -21.10 4.29
C LEU A 158 3.55 -22.46 3.76
N ALA A 159 2.82 -23.53 4.10
CA ALA A 159 3.15 -24.87 3.64
C ALA A 159 3.12 -24.97 2.11
N ARG A 160 2.12 -24.35 1.46
CA ARG A 160 2.05 -24.27 -0.01
C ARG A 160 3.21 -23.48 -0.61
N ALA A 161 3.69 -22.44 0.08
CA ALA A 161 4.87 -21.68 -0.34
C ALA A 161 6.21 -22.41 -0.10
N GLY A 162 6.17 -23.64 0.44
CA GLY A 162 7.36 -24.41 0.79
C GLY A 162 8.09 -23.88 2.03
N MET A 163 7.37 -23.17 2.91
CA MET A 163 7.91 -22.53 4.11
C MET A 163 7.34 -23.20 5.36
N SER A 164 8.14 -23.20 6.43
CA SER A 164 7.73 -23.72 7.74
C SER A 164 7.18 -22.59 8.61
N SER A 165 6.18 -22.90 9.44
CA SER A 165 5.61 -21.98 10.44
C SER A 165 6.62 -21.58 11.52
N GLU A 166 7.67 -22.37 11.71
CA GLU A 166 8.75 -22.15 12.67
C GLU A 166 9.89 -21.33 12.10
N ALA A 167 9.90 -21.08 10.77
CA ALA A 167 10.93 -20.28 10.14
C ALA A 167 10.88 -18.85 10.69
N LYS A 168 12.03 -18.29 11.06
CA LYS A 168 12.11 -16.90 11.55
C LYS A 168 11.84 -15.87 10.45
N MET A 169 12.32 -16.16 9.24
CA MET A 169 12.18 -15.31 8.06
C MET A 169 11.48 -16.06 6.94
N VAL A 170 10.69 -15.35 6.16
CA VAL A 170 9.99 -15.85 4.97
C VAL A 170 10.29 -14.98 3.77
N ASP A 171 10.39 -15.62 2.60
CA ASP A 171 10.50 -14.95 1.32
C ASP A 171 9.15 -14.28 1.00
N TRP A 172 9.08 -12.96 1.17
CA TRP A 172 7.83 -12.22 1.06
C TRP A 172 7.24 -12.29 -0.34
N ASP A 173 8.08 -12.24 -1.38
CA ASP A 173 7.63 -12.27 -2.78
C ASP A 173 6.94 -13.61 -3.11
N LYS A 174 7.50 -14.72 -2.64
CA LYS A 174 6.85 -16.03 -2.80
C LYS A 174 5.58 -16.13 -1.97
N LEU A 175 5.62 -15.66 -0.72
CA LEU A 175 4.47 -15.75 0.17
C LEU A 175 3.28 -14.92 -0.35
N ILE A 176 3.52 -13.69 -0.79
CA ILE A 176 2.48 -12.81 -1.35
C ILE A 176 1.93 -13.37 -2.67
N ALA A 177 2.77 -14.00 -3.49
CA ALA A 177 2.33 -14.71 -4.69
C ALA A 177 1.37 -15.86 -4.35
N VAL A 178 1.70 -16.71 -3.37
CA VAL A 178 0.79 -17.79 -2.93
C VAL A 178 -0.49 -17.21 -2.33
N MET A 179 -0.41 -16.16 -1.51
CA MET A 179 -1.59 -15.48 -0.96
C MET A 179 -2.51 -14.97 -2.09
N ALA A 180 -1.96 -14.29 -3.10
CA ALA A 180 -2.74 -13.83 -4.26
C ALA A 180 -3.39 -14.99 -5.03
N SER A 181 -2.71 -16.14 -5.15
CA SER A 181 -3.27 -17.34 -5.79
C SER A 181 -4.48 -17.94 -5.06
N THR A 182 -4.69 -17.62 -3.78
CA THR A 182 -5.89 -18.03 -3.04
C THR A 182 -7.11 -17.16 -3.37
N ILE A 183 -6.88 -15.98 -3.98
CA ILE A 183 -7.89 -15.01 -4.38
C ILE A 183 -8.23 -15.20 -5.87
N GLY A 184 -7.22 -15.41 -6.70
CA GLY A 184 -7.36 -15.57 -8.15
C GLY A 184 -7.93 -16.93 -8.56
N GLN A 185 -8.62 -16.97 -9.70
CA GLN A 185 -9.24 -18.20 -10.22
C GLN A 185 -8.28 -19.07 -11.03
N ASN A 186 -7.31 -18.45 -11.70
CA ASN A 186 -6.29 -19.10 -12.51
C ASN A 186 -4.99 -18.27 -12.48
N LEU A 187 -3.95 -18.72 -13.18
CA LEU A 187 -2.65 -18.03 -13.20
C LEU A 187 -2.77 -16.62 -13.76
N THR A 188 -3.52 -16.44 -14.85
CA THR A 188 -3.71 -15.14 -15.50
C THR A 188 -4.36 -14.10 -14.57
N ASP A 189 -5.45 -14.49 -13.90
CA ASP A 189 -6.14 -13.65 -12.91
C ASP A 189 -5.26 -13.39 -11.68
N THR A 190 -4.52 -14.40 -11.22
CA THR A 190 -3.57 -14.24 -10.11
C THR A 190 -2.48 -13.22 -10.43
N MET A 191 -1.90 -13.25 -11.64
CA MET A 191 -0.89 -12.28 -12.06
C MET A 191 -1.47 -10.86 -12.18
N ALA A 192 -2.75 -10.73 -12.58
CA ALA A 192 -3.43 -9.44 -12.58
C ALA A 192 -3.64 -8.89 -11.16
N ILE A 193 -4.08 -9.75 -10.23
CA ILE A 193 -4.22 -9.41 -8.80
C ILE A 193 -2.88 -8.98 -8.20
N LEU A 194 -1.78 -9.67 -8.53
CA LEU A 194 -0.45 -9.28 -8.06
C LEU A 194 -0.03 -7.90 -8.56
N CYS A 195 -0.39 -7.55 -9.80
CA CYS A 195 -0.14 -6.21 -10.30
C CYS A 195 -0.95 -5.17 -9.54
N GLU A 196 -2.22 -5.44 -9.20
CA GLU A 196 -3.04 -4.53 -8.39
C GLU A 196 -2.47 -4.32 -6.99
N ILE A 197 -1.91 -5.36 -6.37
CA ILE A 197 -1.34 -5.31 -5.03
C ILE A 197 -0.01 -4.55 -5.02
N LEU A 198 0.91 -4.92 -5.93
CA LEU A 198 2.30 -4.47 -5.92
C LEU A 198 2.55 -3.23 -6.78
N THR A 199 1.51 -2.61 -7.34
CA THR A 199 1.69 -1.44 -8.19
C THR A 199 2.10 -0.20 -7.40
N SER A 200 3.07 0.52 -7.96
CA SER A 200 3.44 1.87 -7.53
C SER A 200 2.75 2.96 -8.35
N GLN A 201 1.84 2.59 -9.25
CA GLN A 201 1.13 3.53 -10.10
C GLN A 201 0.04 4.27 -9.30
N PRO A 202 -0.27 5.54 -9.66
CA PRO A 202 -1.31 6.30 -8.98
C PRO A 202 -2.69 5.66 -9.18
N ASP A 203 -3.57 5.84 -8.20
CA ASP A 203 -4.91 5.28 -8.26
C ASP A 203 -5.68 5.72 -9.51
N GLY A 204 -6.35 4.76 -10.16
CA GLY A 204 -7.12 4.98 -11.40
C GLY A 204 -6.30 4.82 -12.69
N SER A 205 -4.98 4.72 -12.58
CA SER A 205 -4.14 4.27 -13.69
C SER A 205 -4.12 2.75 -13.78
N GLU A 206 -3.61 2.23 -14.89
CA GLU A 206 -3.46 0.79 -15.07
C GLU A 206 -2.38 0.24 -14.11
N PRO A 207 -2.69 -0.81 -13.32
CA PRO A 207 -1.72 -1.38 -12.40
C PRO A 207 -0.55 -1.96 -13.17
N ARG A 208 0.65 -1.49 -12.83
CA ARG A 208 1.91 -1.98 -13.40
C ARG A 208 2.92 -2.30 -12.32
N MET A 209 3.75 -3.31 -12.57
CA MET A 209 4.86 -3.71 -11.70
C MET A 209 6.13 -3.98 -12.51
N LYS A 210 7.27 -4.09 -11.83
CA LYS A 210 8.56 -4.40 -12.48
C LYS A 210 8.52 -5.77 -13.14
N TYR A 211 8.95 -5.84 -14.39
CA TYR A 211 8.92 -7.07 -15.17
C TYR A 211 9.74 -8.20 -14.54
N SER A 212 10.91 -7.89 -13.97
CA SER A 212 11.76 -8.90 -13.32
C SER A 212 11.07 -9.58 -12.12
N VAL A 213 10.34 -8.80 -11.32
CA VAL A 213 9.56 -9.31 -10.18
C VAL A 213 8.37 -10.11 -10.68
N TRP A 214 7.65 -9.59 -11.67
CA TRP A 214 6.53 -10.27 -12.31
C TRP A 214 6.94 -11.63 -12.88
N LEU A 215 8.04 -11.70 -13.63
CA LEU A 215 8.51 -12.92 -14.27
C LEU A 215 8.95 -13.97 -13.24
N SER A 216 9.59 -13.52 -12.15
CA SER A 216 9.96 -14.39 -11.04
C SER A 216 8.73 -15.02 -10.37
N MET A 217 7.70 -14.21 -10.09
CA MET A 217 6.44 -14.68 -9.51
C MET A 217 5.66 -15.59 -10.48
N TYR A 218 5.61 -15.25 -11.77
CA TYR A 218 4.99 -16.07 -12.81
C TYR A 218 5.64 -17.44 -12.90
N SER A 219 6.97 -17.50 -12.95
CA SER A 219 7.72 -18.76 -12.95
C SER A 219 7.42 -19.57 -11.69
N PHE A 220 7.52 -18.96 -10.51
CA PHE A 220 7.28 -19.64 -9.24
C PHE A 220 5.86 -20.20 -9.13
N LEU A 221 4.85 -19.39 -9.41
CA LEU A 221 3.45 -19.81 -9.38
C LEU A 221 3.15 -20.87 -10.43
N GLY A 222 3.57 -20.64 -11.67
CA GLY A 222 3.28 -21.51 -12.80
C GLY A 222 3.93 -22.88 -12.70
N THR A 223 5.18 -22.94 -12.23
CA THR A 223 5.97 -24.19 -12.22
C THR A 223 5.89 -24.93 -10.89
N GLN A 224 5.88 -24.25 -9.75
CA GLN A 224 5.97 -24.90 -8.44
C GLN A 224 4.60 -25.06 -7.77
N ILE A 225 3.75 -24.03 -7.86
CA ILE A 225 2.49 -23.97 -7.11
C ILE A 225 1.33 -24.57 -7.90
N LEU A 226 1.08 -24.05 -9.11
CA LEU A 226 -0.03 -24.48 -9.97
C LEU A 226 0.36 -25.62 -10.91
N ARG A 227 1.66 -25.73 -11.24
CA ARG A 227 2.21 -26.76 -12.15
C ARG A 227 1.52 -26.79 -13.52
N VAL A 228 1.18 -25.60 -14.02
CA VAL A 228 0.52 -25.39 -15.32
C VAL A 228 1.46 -24.84 -16.40
N VAL A 229 2.65 -24.37 -16.02
CA VAL A 229 3.63 -23.77 -16.94
C VAL A 229 4.78 -24.74 -17.21
N THR A 230 5.09 -24.96 -18.48
CA THR A 230 6.26 -25.72 -18.94
C THR A 230 7.42 -24.78 -19.22
N THR A 231 8.64 -25.32 -19.36
CA THR A 231 9.81 -24.51 -19.74
C THR A 231 9.62 -23.81 -21.08
N GLU A 232 8.96 -24.47 -22.04
CA GLU A 232 8.68 -23.92 -23.36
C GLU A 232 7.68 -22.77 -23.29
N SER A 233 6.57 -22.94 -22.55
CA SER A 233 5.58 -21.86 -22.41
C SER A 233 6.15 -20.68 -21.63
N PHE A 234 6.98 -20.93 -20.60
CA PHE A 234 7.71 -19.87 -19.90
C PHE A 234 8.62 -19.07 -20.84
N GLN A 235 9.43 -19.74 -21.67
CA GLN A 235 10.32 -19.08 -22.62
C GLN A 235 9.56 -18.30 -23.69
N ALA A 236 8.42 -18.83 -24.16
CA ALA A 236 7.56 -18.12 -25.10
C ALA A 236 7.01 -16.82 -24.49
N VAL A 237 6.52 -16.89 -23.24
CA VAL A 237 6.03 -15.71 -22.50
C VAL A 237 7.15 -14.70 -22.25
N ASP A 238 8.36 -15.14 -21.86
CA ASP A 238 9.50 -14.24 -21.65
C ASP A 238 9.92 -13.55 -22.95
N THR A 239 10.07 -14.32 -24.04
CA THR A 239 10.42 -13.80 -25.37
C THR A 239 9.42 -12.77 -25.87
N CYS A 240 8.13 -12.97 -25.57
CA CYS A 240 7.05 -12.13 -26.03
C CYS A 240 6.86 -10.87 -25.16
N LEU A 241 6.96 -10.97 -23.83
CA LEU A 241 6.73 -9.84 -22.91
C LEU A 241 7.98 -9.00 -22.63
N SER A 242 9.19 -9.56 -22.76
CA SER A 242 10.45 -8.84 -22.49
C SER A 242 10.62 -7.58 -23.35
N PRO A 243 10.33 -7.58 -24.68
CA PRO A 243 10.36 -6.37 -25.50
C PRO A 243 9.31 -5.34 -25.06
N ILE A 244 8.07 -5.77 -24.80
CA ILE A 244 6.97 -4.89 -24.37
C ILE A 244 7.32 -4.20 -23.04
N ALA A 245 7.89 -4.96 -22.09
CA ALA A 245 8.35 -4.40 -20.83
C ALA A 245 9.47 -3.38 -21.04
N LYS A 246 10.44 -3.62 -21.94
CA LYS A 246 11.51 -2.66 -22.25
C LYS A 246 10.96 -1.36 -22.81
N ASP A 247 10.01 -1.43 -23.74
CA ASP A 247 9.35 -0.27 -24.33
C ASP A 247 8.57 0.54 -23.28
N ASN A 248 8.00 -0.15 -22.29
CA ASN A 248 7.28 0.43 -21.16
C ASN A 248 8.19 0.78 -19.95
N GLY A 249 9.50 0.95 -20.15
CA GLY A 249 10.42 1.37 -19.09
C GLY A 249 10.70 0.32 -18.02
N GLY A 250 10.61 -0.96 -18.37
CA GLY A 250 10.79 -2.12 -17.48
C GLY A 250 9.53 -2.51 -16.70
N LEU A 251 8.38 -1.93 -17.03
CA LEU A 251 7.10 -2.17 -16.34
C LEU A 251 6.15 -2.98 -17.21
N ILE A 252 5.36 -3.83 -16.55
CA ILE A 252 4.34 -4.65 -17.20
C ILE A 252 3.02 -4.56 -16.44
N GLY A 253 1.89 -4.63 -17.15
CA GLY A 253 0.55 -4.61 -16.58
C GLY A 253 -0.43 -5.52 -17.33
N PRO A 254 -1.62 -5.79 -16.76
CA PRO A 254 -2.52 -6.85 -17.23
C PRO A 254 -2.86 -6.83 -18.71
N LYS A 255 -2.98 -5.67 -19.36
CA LYS A 255 -3.28 -5.60 -20.79
C LYS A 255 -2.17 -6.17 -21.67
N ASP A 256 -0.93 -6.14 -21.18
CA ASP A 256 0.24 -6.58 -21.96
C ASP A 256 0.16 -8.09 -22.25
N TRP A 257 -0.34 -8.91 -21.31
CA TRP A 257 -0.45 -10.37 -21.46
C TRP A 257 -1.89 -10.93 -21.58
N THR A 258 -2.90 -10.07 -21.49
CA THR A 258 -4.30 -10.46 -21.78
C THR A 258 -4.70 -10.14 -23.22
N SER A 259 -3.92 -9.31 -23.91
CA SER A 259 -4.07 -9.08 -25.34
C SER A 259 -3.77 -10.33 -26.16
N ALA A 260 -4.37 -10.44 -27.36
CA ALA A 260 -4.18 -11.59 -28.24
C ALA A 260 -2.73 -11.81 -28.68
N ALA A 261 -1.86 -10.80 -28.54
CA ALA A 261 -0.47 -10.87 -28.94
C ALA A 261 0.39 -11.73 -28.02
N CYS A 262 0.05 -11.84 -26.73
CA CYS A 262 0.92 -12.47 -25.73
C CYS A 262 0.15 -13.13 -24.59
N ARG A 263 -0.54 -14.24 -24.85
CA ARG A 263 -1.34 -14.91 -23.81
C ARG A 263 -0.48 -15.79 -22.92
N LEU A 264 -0.82 -15.87 -21.63
CA LEU A 264 -0.15 -16.73 -20.65
C LEU A 264 -0.56 -18.22 -20.75
N GLU A 265 -1.60 -18.52 -21.53
CA GLU A 265 -2.22 -19.83 -21.78
C GLU A 265 -2.50 -20.01 -23.28
#